data_AF-A0A2T5KBV9-F1
#
_entry.id   AF-A0A2T5KBV9-F1
#
_cell.length_a   1.000
_cell.length_b   1.000
_cell.length_c   1.000
_cell.angle_alpha   90.00
_cell.angle_beta   90.00
_cell.angle_gamma   90.00
#
_symmetry.space_group_name_H-M   'P 1'
#
loop_
_entity.id
_entity.type
_entity.pdbx_description
1 polymer ?
#
loop_
_entity_poly.entity_id
_entity_poly.type
_entity_poly.pdbx_seq_one_letter_code
_entity_poly.pdbx_strand_id
1 'polypeptide(L)'
;MRDSDLDDLFAEARRESPAPSADLMMRILADAAAEMPVQPAPVRSVPRRTAGARFALFGGGGLFAGLATATLVGVWIGIAQPPVAEVLWPGTSGDPLETMDLAPGYELFASLDAPVEG
;
A
#
# COMPACT_ATOMS: atom_id res chain seq x y z
N MET A 1 26.39 10.08 -17.92
CA MET A 1 26.52 9.37 -16.64
C MET A 1 26.24 7.90 -16.89
N ARG A 2 27.24 7.06 -16.63
CA ARG A 2 27.12 5.60 -16.63
C ARG A 2 27.08 5.14 -15.17
N ASP A 3 26.56 3.95 -14.94
CA ASP A 3 26.46 3.35 -13.59
C ASP A 3 27.83 3.29 -12.88
N SER A 4 28.90 3.02 -13.64
CA SER A 4 30.30 3.00 -13.18
C SER A 4 30.79 4.30 -12.56
N ASP A 5 30.18 5.45 -12.90
CA ASP A 5 30.62 6.74 -12.41
C ASP A 5 30.36 6.88 -10.90
N LEU A 6 29.33 6.20 -10.36
CA LEU A 6 29.04 6.18 -8.92
C LEU A 6 30.01 5.29 -8.15
N ASP A 7 30.36 4.14 -8.72
CA ASP A 7 31.30 3.21 -8.11
C ASP A 7 32.69 3.86 -7.94
N ASP A 8 33.14 4.62 -8.94
CA ASP A 8 34.39 5.36 -8.89
C ASP A 8 34.37 6.46 -7.80
N LEU A 9 33.24 7.18 -7.65
CA LEU A 9 33.06 8.19 -6.61
C LEU A 9 33.06 7.56 -5.19
N PHE A 10 32.41 6.41 -5.00
CA PHE A 10 32.43 5.70 -3.73
C PHE A 10 33.81 5.11 -3.42
N ALA A 11 34.55 4.67 -4.44
CA ALA A 11 35.93 4.20 -4.28
C ALA A 11 36.85 5.33 -3.80
N GLU A 12 36.67 6.56 -4.31
CA GLU A 12 37.40 7.74 -3.85
C GLU A 12 37.04 8.11 -2.40
N ALA A 13 35.75 8.20 -2.08
CA ALA A 13 35.28 8.53 -0.74
C ALA A 13 35.78 7.55 0.33
N ARG A 14 36.01 6.28 -0.02
CA ARG A 14 36.57 5.29 0.90
C ARG A 14 38.05 5.51 1.21
N ARG A 15 38.82 6.07 0.27
CA ARG A 15 40.25 6.38 0.49
C ARG A 15 40.40 7.57 1.44
N GLU A 16 39.51 8.55 1.32
CA GLU A 16 39.44 9.72 2.20
C GLU A 16 38.33 9.56 3.25
N SER A 17 38.51 8.63 4.19
CA SER A 17 37.61 8.47 5.33
C SER A 17 38.12 9.25 6.55
N PRO A 18 37.74 10.53 6.74
CA PRO A 18 38.11 11.28 7.94
C PRO A 18 37.48 10.64 9.17
N ALA A 19 38.26 10.52 10.24
CA ALA A 19 37.75 10.05 11.52
C ALA A 19 36.74 11.07 12.09
N PRO A 20 35.59 10.61 12.64
CA PRO A 20 34.66 11.50 13.33
C PRO A 20 35.33 12.11 14.57
N SER A 21 34.90 13.31 14.96
CA SER A 21 35.42 13.97 16.17
C SER A 21 35.06 13.18 17.43
N ALA A 22 35.92 13.23 18.44
CA ALA A 22 35.68 12.54 19.72
C ALA A 22 34.39 13.02 20.40
N ASP A 23 34.09 14.33 20.31
CA ASP A 23 32.86 14.92 20.84
C ASP A 23 31.60 14.34 20.18
N LEU A 24 31.61 14.22 18.85
CA LEU A 24 30.50 13.61 18.10
C LEU A 24 30.30 12.15 18.50
N MET A 25 31.40 11.39 18.66
CA MET A 25 31.33 9.99 19.12
C MET A 25 30.75 9.86 20.51
N MET A 26 31.14 10.73 21.44
CA MET A 26 30.57 10.76 22.79
C MET A 26 29.06 11.02 22.77
N ARG A 27 28.60 11.95 21.94
CA ARG A 27 27.17 12.25 21.80
C ARG A 27 26.39 11.09 21.21
N ILE A 28 26.92 10.42 20.18
CA ILE A 28 26.30 9.24 19.58
C ILE A 28 26.19 8.10 20.60
N LEU A 29 27.25 7.85 21.38
CA LEU A 29 27.23 6.81 22.40
C LEU A 29 26.25 7.11 23.54
N ALA A 30 26.12 8.38 23.94
CA ALA A 30 25.15 8.80 24.95
C ALA A 30 23.71 8.61 24.44
N ASP A 31 23.44 8.96 23.18
CA ASP A 31 22.13 8.81 22.55
C ASP A 31 21.75 7.33 22.38
N ALA A 32 22.68 6.52 21.89
CA ALA A 32 22.50 5.08 21.77
C ALA A 32 22.22 4.41 23.12
N ALA A 33 22.88 4.87 24.19
CA ALA A 33 22.64 4.37 25.54
C ALA A 33 21.27 4.78 26.09
N ALA A 34 20.75 5.94 25.69
CA ALA A 34 19.42 6.41 26.09
C ALA A 34 18.30 5.62 25.39
N GLU A 35 18.49 5.28 24.11
CA GLU A 35 17.53 4.54 23.29
C GLU A 35 17.71 3.03 23.34
N MET A 36 18.73 2.53 24.07
CA MET A 36 18.94 1.11 24.23
C MET A 36 17.71 0.49 24.91
N PRO A 37 17.01 -0.46 24.27
CA PRO A 37 15.85 -1.08 24.87
C PRO A 37 16.30 -1.82 26.12
N VAL A 38 15.80 -1.39 27.28
CA VAL A 38 15.91 -2.14 28.52
C VAL A 38 15.27 -3.50 28.25
N GLN A 39 16.02 -4.59 28.45
CA GLN A 39 15.46 -5.94 28.32
C GLN A 39 14.16 -5.97 29.11
N PRO A 40 13.01 -6.26 28.46
CA PRO A 40 11.77 -6.33 29.18
C PRO A 40 11.94 -7.37 30.27
N ALA A 41 11.67 -6.98 31.52
CA ALA A 41 11.64 -7.91 32.64
C ALA A 41 10.83 -9.14 32.23
N PRO A 42 11.24 -10.36 32.63
CA PRO A 42 10.58 -11.59 32.18
C PRO A 42 9.08 -11.47 32.41
N VAL A 43 8.34 -11.34 31.31
CA VAL A 43 6.89 -11.13 31.37
C VAL A 43 6.31 -12.44 31.87
N ARG A 44 5.78 -12.42 33.11
CA ARG A 44 5.10 -13.58 33.69
C ARG A 44 4.05 -14.05 32.68
N SER A 45 4.13 -15.30 32.26
CA SER A 45 3.24 -15.85 31.24
C SER A 45 1.78 -15.62 31.65
N VAL A 46 1.12 -14.67 30.99
CA VAL A 46 -0.31 -14.42 31.19
C VAL A 46 -1.06 -15.59 30.54
N PRO A 47 -2.07 -16.19 31.20
CA PRO A 47 -2.84 -17.28 30.62
C PRO A 47 -3.41 -16.85 29.26
N ARG A 48 -3.24 -17.71 28.25
CA ARG A 48 -3.66 -17.46 26.86
C ARG A 48 -5.16 -17.16 26.84
N ARG A 49 -5.54 -15.88 26.81
CA ARG A 49 -6.94 -15.49 26.65
C ARG A 49 -7.41 -15.99 25.29
N THR A 50 -8.57 -16.62 25.32
CA THR A 50 -9.29 -17.26 24.20
C THR A 50 -9.59 -16.27 23.06
N ALA A 51 -10.19 -16.75 21.98
CA ALA A 51 -10.38 -16.12 20.66
C ALA A 51 -10.62 -14.59 20.59
N GLY A 52 -11.14 -13.94 21.65
CA GLY A 52 -11.22 -12.48 21.77
C GLY A 52 -9.86 -11.75 21.80
N ALA A 53 -8.76 -12.41 22.16
CA ALA A 53 -7.43 -11.80 22.18
C ALA A 53 -6.92 -11.40 20.78
N ARG A 54 -7.38 -12.07 19.71
CA ARG A 54 -6.99 -11.73 18.33
C ARG A 54 -7.61 -10.40 17.87
N PHE A 55 -8.80 -10.07 18.35
CA PHE A 55 -9.46 -8.79 18.05
C PHE A 55 -8.88 -7.62 18.87
N ALA A 56 -8.25 -7.91 20.01
CA ALA A 56 -7.55 -6.90 20.81
C ALA A 56 -6.26 -6.38 20.13
N LEU A 57 -5.60 -7.20 19.29
CA LEU A 57 -4.43 -6.77 18.49
C LEU A 57 -4.76 -5.66 17.49
N PHE A 58 -6.02 -5.54 17.08
CA PHE A 58 -6.48 -4.51 16.16
C PHE A 58 -6.99 -3.24 16.87
N GLY A 59 -6.79 -3.09 18.18
CA GLY A 59 -7.27 -1.93 18.94
C GLY A 59 -8.74 -2.01 19.38
N GLY A 60 -9.35 -3.21 19.30
CA GLY A 60 -10.74 -3.44 19.73
C GLY A 60 -11.78 -2.88 18.76
N GLY A 61 -12.94 -2.45 19.28
CA GLY A 61 -14.07 -1.97 18.46
C GLY A 61 -13.76 -0.73 17.59
N GLY A 62 -12.70 0.01 17.92
CA GLY A 62 -12.29 1.21 17.18
C GLY A 62 -11.87 0.92 15.73
N LEU A 63 -11.23 -0.22 15.45
CA LEU A 63 -10.89 -0.60 14.07
C LEU A 63 -12.15 -0.74 13.21
N PHE A 64 -13.18 -1.41 13.75
CA PHE A 64 -14.43 -1.62 13.04
C PHE A 64 -15.18 -0.31 12.83
N ALA A 65 -15.14 0.61 13.80
CA ALA A 65 -15.70 1.95 13.63
C ALA A 65 -14.97 2.73 12.52
N GLY A 66 -13.64 2.66 12.46
CA GLY A 66 -12.84 3.27 11.40
C GLY A 66 -13.13 2.67 10.02
N LEU A 67 -13.19 1.33 9.93
CA LEU A 67 -13.54 0.62 8.69
C LEU A 67 -14.96 0.99 8.22
N ALA A 68 -15.94 0.99 9.13
CA ALA A 68 -17.31 1.37 8.81
C ALA A 68 -17.38 2.83 8.31
N THR A 69 -16.66 3.74 8.96
CA THR A 69 -16.60 5.15 8.56
C THR A 69 -15.95 5.31 7.18
N ALA A 70 -14.84 4.59 6.92
CA ALA A 70 -14.18 4.60 5.62
C ALA A 70 -15.08 4.06 4.50
N THR A 71 -15.85 2.98 4.76
CA THR A 71 -16.82 2.47 3.77
C THR A 71 -17.95 3.47 3.51
N LEU A 72 -18.46 4.14 4.54
CA LEU A 72 -19.52 5.14 4.38
C LEU A 72 -19.03 6.37 3.60
N VAL A 73 -17.81 6.84 3.89
CA VAL A 73 -17.15 7.93 3.16
C VAL A 73 -16.87 7.53 1.71
N GLY A 74 -16.42 6.30 1.46
CA GLY A 74 -16.21 5.78 0.12
C GLY A 74 -17.50 5.75 -0.71
N VAL A 75 -18.61 5.29 -0.12
CA VAL A 75 -19.94 5.32 -0.75
C VAL A 75 -20.40 6.75 -1.00
N TRP A 76 -20.23 7.64 -0.02
CA TRP A 76 -20.59 9.06 -0.16
C TRP A 76 -19.85 9.72 -1.34
N ILE A 77 -18.53 9.53 -1.42
CA ILE A 77 -17.71 10.06 -2.51
C ILE A 77 -18.08 9.42 -3.85
N GLY A 78 -18.36 8.12 -3.88
CA GLY A 78 -18.73 7.41 -5.11
C GLY A 78 -20.06 7.88 -5.72
N ILE A 79 -21.02 8.27 -4.87
CA ILE A 79 -22.33 8.79 -5.32
C ILE A 79 -22.24 10.29 -5.63
N ALA A 80 -21.49 11.06 -4.84
CA ALA A 80 -21.30 12.48 -5.04
C ALA A 80 -20.22 12.74 -6.10
N GLN A 81 -20.50 12.41 -7.36
CA GLN A 81 -19.64 12.84 -8.45
C GLN A 81 -19.58 14.37 -8.46
N PRO A 82 -18.40 15.00 -8.27
CA PRO A 82 -18.29 16.44 -8.36
C PRO A 82 -18.48 16.87 -9.82
N PRO A 83 -19.12 18.02 -10.10
CA PRO A 83 -19.38 18.47 -11.48
C PRO A 83 -18.10 18.68 -12.30
N VAL A 84 -16.92 18.75 -11.66
CA VAL A 84 -15.62 18.78 -12.33
C VAL A 84 -15.27 17.48 -13.05
N ALA A 85 -15.82 16.34 -12.61
CA ALA A 85 -15.60 15.04 -13.27
C ALA A 85 -16.22 15.02 -14.68
N GLU A 86 -17.35 15.71 -14.87
CA GLU A 86 -18.02 15.85 -16.19
C GLU A 86 -17.20 16.70 -17.16
N VAL A 87 -16.44 17.67 -16.64
CA VAL A 87 -15.54 18.53 -17.44
C VAL A 87 -14.24 17.82 -17.80
N LEU A 88 -13.71 17.00 -16.88
CA LEU A 88 -12.45 16.28 -17.07
C LEU A 88 -12.62 14.97 -17.88
N TRP A 89 -13.80 14.35 -17.83
CA TRP A 89 -14.09 13.10 -18.52
C TRP A 89 -15.46 13.15 -19.23
N PRO A 90 -15.54 13.84 -20.37
CA PRO A 90 -16.78 13.92 -21.15
C PRO A 90 -17.07 12.53 -21.74
N GLY A 91 -17.95 11.77 -21.11
CA GLY A 91 -18.35 10.44 -21.57
C GLY A 91 -18.73 9.43 -20.49
N THR A 92 -18.53 9.73 -19.20
CA THR A 92 -18.94 8.81 -18.12
C THR A 92 -20.36 9.06 -17.61
N SER A 93 -20.96 10.22 -17.95
CA SER A 93 -22.28 10.63 -17.48
C SER A 93 -23.38 10.04 -18.37
N GLY A 94 -23.62 8.74 -18.24
CA GLY A 94 -24.86 8.12 -18.73
C GLY A 94 -25.06 8.05 -20.25
N ASP A 95 -24.03 8.33 -21.06
CA ASP A 95 -24.06 7.90 -22.46
C ASP A 95 -24.10 6.37 -22.48
N PRO A 96 -25.03 5.74 -23.21
CA PRO A 96 -25.04 4.29 -23.34
C PRO A 96 -23.67 3.90 -23.86
N LEU A 97 -22.91 3.19 -23.03
CA LEU A 97 -21.63 2.61 -23.41
C LEU A 97 -21.88 1.89 -24.73
N GLU A 98 -21.41 2.46 -25.85
CA GLU A 98 -21.36 1.73 -27.10
C GLU A 98 -20.60 0.46 -26.75
N THR A 99 -21.33 -0.65 -26.74
CA THR A 99 -20.76 -1.95 -26.43
C THR A 99 -19.81 -2.23 -27.58
N MET A 100 -18.54 -1.87 -27.39
CA MET A 100 -17.50 -2.28 -28.31
C MET A 100 -17.45 -3.80 -28.23
N ASP A 101 -17.80 -4.44 -29.34
CA ASP A 101 -17.60 -5.87 -29.50
C ASP A 101 -16.09 -6.15 -29.36
N LEU A 102 -15.69 -6.68 -28.20
CA LEU A 102 -14.30 -6.97 -27.86
C LEU A 102 -13.78 -8.21 -28.60
N ALA A 103 -14.67 -8.98 -29.24
CA ALA A 103 -14.31 -10.20 -29.96
C ALA A 103 -15.09 -10.31 -31.28
N PRO A 104 -14.88 -9.40 -32.24
CA PRO A 104 -15.56 -9.45 -33.53
C PRO A 104 -15.30 -10.81 -34.18
N GLY A 105 -16.35 -11.63 -34.28
CA GLY A 105 -16.28 -13.00 -34.81
C GLY A 105 -16.65 -14.11 -33.83
N TYR A 106 -16.88 -13.85 -32.53
CA TYR A 106 -17.36 -14.90 -31.60
C TYR A 106 -18.68 -15.54 -32.07
N GLU A 107 -19.59 -14.73 -32.62
CA GLU A 107 -20.85 -15.19 -33.21
C GLU A 107 -20.64 -16.07 -34.46
N LEU A 108 -19.56 -15.83 -35.20
CA LEU A 108 -19.20 -16.65 -36.36
C LEU A 108 -18.70 -18.03 -35.93
N PHE A 109 -17.99 -18.13 -34.81
CA PHE A 109 -17.57 -19.43 -34.26
C PHE A 109 -18.73 -20.17 -33.58
N ALA A 110 -19.63 -19.44 -32.88
CA ALA A 110 -20.82 -20.02 -32.27
C ALA A 110 -21.79 -20.62 -33.31
N SER A 111 -21.92 -19.97 -34.46
CA SER A 111 -22.75 -20.48 -35.57
C SER A 111 -22.16 -21.70 -36.30
N LEU A 112 -20.84 -21.92 -36.23
CA LEU A 112 -20.19 -23.12 -36.79
C LEU A 112 -20.40 -24.39 -35.94
N ASP A 113 -20.69 -24.22 -34.65
CA ASP A 113 -20.96 -25.34 -33.72
C ASP A 113 -22.47 -25.62 -33.59
N ALA A 114 -23.32 -24.78 -34.18
CA ALA A 114 -24.74 -25.03 -34.26
C ALA A 114 -25.01 -26.19 -35.25
N PRO A 115 -25.75 -27.24 -34.86
CA PRO A 115 -26.13 -28.29 -35.79
C PRO A 115 -26.96 -27.68 -36.92
N VAL A 116 -26.54 -27.95 -38.16
CA VAL A 116 -27.30 -27.58 -39.35
C VAL A 116 -28.61 -28.38 -39.32
N GLU A 117 -29.68 -27.78 -38.80
CA GLU A 117 -31.03 -28.30 -39.02
C GLU A 117 -31.35 -28.11 -40.51
N GLY A 118 -31.33 -29.23 -41.25
CA GLY A 118 -31.79 -29.33 -42.64
C GLY A 118 -33.30 -29.43 -42.75
#